data_AF-A0A2M7G125-F1
#
_entry.id   AF-A0A2M7G125-F1
#
_cell.length_a   1.000
_cell.length_b   1.000
_cell.length_c   1.000
_cell.angle_alpha   90.00
_cell.angle_beta   90.00
_cell.angle_gamma   90.00
#
_symmetry.space_group_name_H-M   'P 1'
#
loop_
_entity.id
_entity.type
_entity.pdbx_description
1 polymer ?
#
loop_
_entity_poly.entity_id
_entity_poly.type
_entity_poly.pdbx_seq_one_letter_code
_entity_poly.pdbx_strand_id
1 'polypeptide(L)'
;MASIETITKMLERFSIAFNMPEITEAALETWALALDDISDEMVQAATVHFIKTWGSQFNRKPRPGDIREFQSQASESSWADAWQEVQALSQACVQPDSTVEFSSPEIRQACQSVGGLRAVFECETDMLPAIRAQFRDALKTIRAQNQARNIVQRVTTPRVELPGMDGKTIIQLKPGQADISDELHRTIKVLPEPEDGNWHAYAKAQREQAPVVDFAKLMARRAL
;
A
#
# COMPACT_ATOMS: atom_id res chain seq x y z
N MET A 1 6.13 -5.82 -4.40
CA MET A 1 5.64 -4.87 -5.42
C MET A 1 5.73 -5.57 -6.75
N ALA A 2 4.67 -5.50 -7.55
CA ALA A 2 4.65 -6.11 -8.86
C ALA A 2 5.58 -5.34 -9.80
N SER A 3 6.47 -6.05 -10.47
CA SER A 3 7.34 -5.44 -11.48
C SER A 3 6.52 -5.06 -12.72
N ILE A 4 6.98 -4.02 -13.43
CA ILE A 4 6.40 -3.64 -14.73
C ILE A 4 6.39 -4.86 -15.67
N GLU A 5 7.44 -5.68 -15.64
CA GLU A 5 7.51 -6.92 -16.41
C GLU A 5 6.37 -7.90 -16.09
N THR A 6 6.06 -8.11 -14.80
CA THR A 6 4.93 -8.96 -14.39
C THR A 6 3.59 -8.40 -14.83
N ILE A 7 3.39 -7.08 -14.70
CA ILE A 7 2.15 -6.42 -15.10
C ILE A 7 1.98 -6.50 -16.63
N THR A 8 3.04 -6.27 -17.40
CA THR A 8 3.03 -6.44 -18.87
C THR A 8 2.64 -7.87 -19.23
N LYS A 9 3.30 -8.88 -18.66
CA LYS A 9 2.97 -10.30 -18.92
C LYS A 9 1.53 -10.65 -18.54
N MET A 10 1.01 -10.10 -17.45
CA MET A 10 -0.39 -10.26 -17.07
C MET A 10 -1.32 -9.64 -18.13
N LEU A 11 -1.07 -8.41 -18.55
CA LEU A 11 -1.89 -7.72 -19.54
C LEU A 11 -1.86 -8.42 -20.90
N GLU A 12 -0.73 -8.97 -21.30
CA GLU A 12 -0.61 -9.81 -22.51
C GLU A 12 -1.51 -11.06 -22.40
N ARG A 13 -1.45 -11.74 -21.25
CA ARG A 13 -2.31 -12.90 -20.99
C ARG A 13 -3.79 -12.53 -20.96
N PHE A 14 -4.15 -11.40 -20.37
CA PHE A 14 -5.54 -10.90 -20.36
C PHE A 14 -6.00 -10.47 -21.75
N SER A 15 -5.12 -9.88 -22.55
CA SER A 15 -5.41 -9.54 -23.95
C SER A 15 -5.79 -10.77 -24.75
N ILE A 16 -5.00 -11.84 -24.64
CA ILE A 16 -5.28 -13.12 -25.30
C ILE A 16 -6.55 -13.78 -24.73
N ALA A 17 -6.67 -13.88 -23.40
CA ALA A 17 -7.75 -14.64 -22.76
C ALA A 17 -9.13 -13.96 -22.85
N PHE A 18 -9.17 -12.63 -22.86
CA PHE A 18 -10.41 -11.85 -22.77
C PHE A 18 -10.66 -10.93 -23.97
N ASN A 19 -9.89 -11.09 -25.04
CA ASN A 19 -9.96 -10.28 -26.25
C ASN A 19 -9.92 -8.77 -25.91
N MET A 20 -8.95 -8.38 -25.08
CA MET A 20 -8.75 -6.97 -24.72
C MET A 20 -8.08 -6.22 -25.87
N PRO A 21 -8.30 -4.90 -26.00
CA PRO A 21 -7.55 -4.09 -26.95
C PRO A 21 -6.05 -4.19 -26.71
N GLU A 22 -5.28 -3.79 -27.72
CA GLU A 22 -3.82 -3.70 -27.63
C GLU A 22 -3.37 -2.92 -26.39
N ILE A 23 -2.29 -3.38 -25.78
CA ILE A 23 -1.77 -2.81 -24.54
C ILE A 23 -1.14 -1.46 -24.88
N THR A 24 -1.83 -0.39 -24.54
CA THR A 24 -1.28 0.96 -24.65
C THR A 24 -0.37 1.27 -23.46
N GLU A 25 0.58 2.18 -23.65
CA GLU A 25 1.44 2.68 -22.57
C GLU A 25 0.61 3.24 -21.40
N ALA A 26 -0.43 4.01 -21.71
CA ALA A 26 -1.35 4.54 -20.71
C ALA A 26 -2.09 3.45 -19.91
N ALA A 27 -2.45 2.32 -20.55
CA ALA A 27 -3.04 1.19 -19.85
C ALA A 27 -2.00 0.55 -18.92
N LEU A 28 -0.79 0.30 -19.40
CA LEU A 28 0.28 -0.27 -18.59
C LEU A 28 0.58 0.60 -17.35
N GLU A 29 0.71 1.91 -17.52
CA GLU A 29 0.91 2.86 -16.42
C GLU A 29 -0.24 2.84 -15.42
N THR A 30 -1.49 2.82 -15.91
CA THR A 30 -2.68 2.75 -15.05
C THR A 30 -2.69 1.49 -14.20
N TRP A 31 -2.38 0.33 -14.80
CA TRP A 31 -2.32 -0.94 -14.08
C TRP A 31 -1.12 -1.01 -13.12
N ALA A 32 0.03 -0.45 -13.50
CA ALA A 32 1.20 -0.39 -12.64
C ALA A 32 0.96 0.49 -11.41
N LEU A 33 0.35 1.66 -11.59
CA LEU A 33 -0.04 2.53 -10.48
C LEU A 33 -1.09 1.86 -9.59
N ALA A 34 -2.07 1.19 -10.21
CA ALA A 34 -3.16 0.58 -9.48
C ALA A 34 -2.77 -0.70 -8.72
N LEU A 35 -1.59 -1.29 -8.96
CA LEU A 35 -1.13 -2.53 -8.33
C LEU A 35 0.26 -2.39 -7.69
N ASP A 36 0.72 -1.15 -7.44
CA ASP A 36 2.05 -0.82 -6.94
C ASP A 36 2.38 -1.42 -5.54
N ASP A 37 1.35 -1.73 -4.78
CA ASP A 37 1.40 -2.30 -3.44
C ASP A 37 1.22 -3.82 -3.43
N ILE A 38 0.86 -4.43 -4.57
CA ILE A 38 0.63 -5.87 -4.69
C ILE A 38 1.95 -6.58 -5.00
N SER A 39 2.14 -7.83 -4.55
CA SER A 39 3.34 -8.62 -4.88
C SER A 39 3.23 -9.26 -6.27
N ASP A 40 4.38 -9.58 -6.88
CA ASP A 40 4.42 -10.27 -8.17
C ASP A 40 3.69 -11.62 -8.11
N GLU A 41 3.87 -12.36 -7.03
CA GLU A 41 3.25 -13.67 -6.80
C GLU A 41 1.73 -13.55 -6.72
N MET A 42 1.22 -12.52 -6.05
CA MET A 42 -0.22 -12.28 -5.93
C MET A 42 -0.82 -11.89 -7.28
N VAL A 43 -0.16 -11.00 -8.04
CA VAL A 43 -0.61 -10.64 -9.40
C VAL A 43 -0.64 -11.87 -10.30
N GLN A 44 0.40 -12.72 -10.26
CA GLN A 44 0.44 -13.96 -11.03
C GLN A 44 -0.66 -14.94 -10.62
N ALA A 45 -0.89 -15.12 -9.30
CA ALA A 45 -1.94 -15.99 -8.78
C ALA A 45 -3.33 -15.51 -9.22
N ALA A 46 -3.61 -14.21 -9.08
CA ALA A 46 -4.86 -13.60 -9.53
C ALA A 46 -5.05 -13.76 -11.04
N THR A 47 -4.00 -13.55 -11.83
CA THR A 47 -4.01 -13.73 -13.29
C THR A 47 -4.42 -15.15 -13.66
N VAL A 48 -3.79 -16.17 -13.06
CA VAL A 48 -4.10 -17.57 -13.31
C VAL A 48 -5.52 -17.92 -12.88
N HIS A 49 -5.97 -17.39 -11.73
CA HIS A 49 -7.33 -17.58 -11.26
C HIS A 49 -8.34 -17.03 -12.27
N PHE A 50 -8.22 -15.76 -12.66
CA PHE A 50 -9.16 -15.13 -13.57
C PHE A 50 -9.18 -15.79 -14.95
N ILE A 51 -8.05 -16.15 -15.55
CA ILE A 51 -8.06 -16.86 -16.84
C ILE A 51 -8.91 -18.16 -16.79
N LYS A 52 -8.97 -18.81 -15.63
CA LYS A 52 -9.74 -20.06 -15.44
C LYS A 52 -11.21 -19.82 -15.10
N THR A 53 -11.54 -18.79 -14.33
CA THR A 53 -12.86 -18.63 -13.69
C THR A 53 -13.68 -17.46 -14.20
N TRP A 54 -13.06 -16.51 -14.92
CA TRP A 54 -13.68 -15.21 -15.20
C TRP A 54 -14.86 -15.29 -16.17
N GLY A 55 -14.73 -16.08 -17.23
CA GLY A 55 -15.75 -16.19 -18.28
C GLY A 55 -17.07 -16.81 -17.82
N SER A 56 -17.09 -17.58 -16.73
CA SER A 56 -18.32 -18.19 -16.20
C SER A 56 -19.04 -17.31 -15.17
N GLN A 57 -18.33 -16.34 -14.56
CA GLN A 57 -18.84 -15.56 -13.43
C GLN A 57 -19.13 -14.10 -13.79
N PHE A 58 -18.44 -13.52 -14.77
CA PHE A 58 -18.51 -12.09 -15.03
C PHE A 58 -18.64 -11.78 -16.53
N ASN A 59 -19.71 -11.09 -16.93
CA ASN A 59 -19.90 -10.60 -18.30
C ASN A 59 -19.18 -9.26 -18.55
N ARG A 60 -17.92 -9.14 -18.10
CA ARG A 60 -17.09 -7.94 -18.28
C ARG A 60 -15.62 -8.30 -18.33
N LYS A 61 -14.78 -7.39 -18.83
CA LYS A 61 -13.31 -7.54 -18.81
C LYS A 61 -12.73 -7.32 -17.40
N PRO A 62 -11.62 -7.99 -17.04
CA PRO A 62 -10.92 -7.73 -15.79
C PRO A 62 -10.41 -6.29 -15.70
N ARG A 63 -10.35 -5.77 -14.48
CA ARG A 63 -9.91 -4.44 -14.10
C ARG A 63 -8.92 -4.55 -12.93
N PRO A 64 -8.07 -3.54 -12.67
CA PRO A 64 -7.14 -3.59 -11.54
C PRO A 64 -7.84 -3.83 -10.19
N GLY A 65 -9.05 -3.28 -10.01
CA GLY A 65 -9.86 -3.48 -8.81
C GLY A 65 -10.22 -4.94 -8.55
N ASP A 66 -10.28 -5.79 -9.58
CA ASP A 66 -10.60 -7.20 -9.42
C ASP A 66 -9.43 -7.97 -8.79
N ILE A 67 -8.18 -7.62 -9.15
CA ILE A 67 -7.00 -8.20 -8.50
C ILE A 67 -6.93 -7.80 -7.03
N ARG A 68 -7.33 -6.57 -6.71
CA ARG A 68 -7.45 -6.12 -5.31
C ARG A 68 -8.55 -6.87 -4.56
N GLU A 69 -9.69 -7.11 -5.21
CA GLU A 69 -10.75 -7.92 -4.63
C GLU A 69 -10.27 -9.35 -4.39
N PHE A 70 -9.57 -9.96 -5.35
CA PHE A 70 -8.96 -11.28 -5.19
C PHE A 70 -7.94 -11.31 -4.04
N GLN A 71 -7.09 -10.30 -3.89
CA GLN A 71 -6.17 -10.17 -2.76
C GLN A 71 -6.94 -10.06 -1.43
N SER A 72 -8.03 -9.30 -1.40
CA SER A 72 -8.89 -9.17 -0.21
C SER A 72 -9.55 -10.51 0.15
N GLN A 73 -10.03 -11.28 -0.83
CA GLN A 73 -10.64 -12.59 -0.63
C GLN A 73 -9.60 -13.65 -0.25
N ALA A 74 -8.42 -13.63 -0.87
CA ALA A 74 -7.31 -14.52 -0.52
C ALA A 74 -6.81 -14.26 0.91
N SER A 75 -6.85 -13.00 1.36
CA SER A 75 -6.58 -12.66 2.75
C SER A 75 -7.74 -13.00 3.69
N GLU A 76 -8.97 -13.15 3.20
CA GLU A 76 -10.08 -13.72 3.98
C GLU A 76 -9.92 -15.22 4.26
N SER A 77 -9.26 -15.99 3.40
CA SER A 77 -8.89 -17.38 3.72
C SER A 77 -7.85 -17.44 4.86
N SER A 78 -6.96 -16.45 4.95
CA SER A 78 -5.85 -16.45 5.91
C SER A 78 -6.23 -16.12 7.37
N TRP A 79 -7.40 -15.52 7.64
CA TRP A 79 -7.77 -15.23 9.04
C TRP A 79 -8.30 -16.47 9.75
N ALA A 80 -8.89 -17.42 9.02
CA ALA A 80 -9.35 -18.68 9.58
C ALA A 80 -8.16 -19.53 10.04
N ASP A 81 -7.11 -19.61 9.22
CA ASP A 81 -5.85 -20.27 9.58
C ASP A 81 -5.15 -19.56 10.75
N ALA A 82 -5.12 -18.22 10.75
CA ALA A 82 -4.61 -17.43 11.87
C ALA A 82 -5.40 -17.66 13.17
N TRP A 83 -6.72 -17.83 13.07
CA TRP A 83 -7.55 -18.14 14.24
C TRP A 83 -7.31 -19.57 14.76
N GLN A 84 -7.12 -20.53 13.86
CA GLN A 84 -6.74 -21.89 14.24
C GLN A 84 -5.41 -21.92 14.97
N GLU A 85 -4.43 -21.13 14.50
CA GLU A 85 -3.16 -20.97 15.19
C GLU A 85 -3.36 -20.43 16.61
N VAL A 86 -4.13 -19.35 16.78
CA VAL A 86 -4.43 -18.76 18.10
C VAL A 86 -5.10 -19.80 19.02
N GLN A 87 -6.07 -20.57 18.53
CA GLN A 87 -6.73 -21.62 19.31
C GLN A 87 -5.78 -22.77 19.69
N ALA A 88 -4.92 -23.19 18.75
CA ALA A 88 -3.93 -24.24 19.02
C ALA A 88 -2.92 -23.77 20.08
N LEU A 89 -2.45 -22.53 19.97
CA LEU A 89 -1.54 -21.92 20.94
C LEU A 89 -2.19 -21.74 22.31
N SER A 90 -3.45 -21.30 22.38
CA SER A 90 -4.15 -21.15 23.66
C SER A 90 -4.33 -22.50 24.36
N GLN A 91 -4.54 -23.58 23.61
CA GLN A 91 -4.67 -24.94 24.17
C GLN A 91 -3.32 -25.54 24.58
N ALA A 92 -2.23 -25.19 23.90
CA ALA A 92 -0.89 -25.72 24.17
C ALA A 92 -0.17 -25.02 25.33
N CYS A 93 -0.51 -23.76 25.63
CA CYS A 93 0.20 -22.95 26.61
C CYS A 93 -0.38 -23.08 28.03
N VAL A 94 0.42 -23.62 28.96
CA VAL A 94 0.11 -23.65 30.41
C VAL A 94 0.23 -22.24 31.03
N GLN A 95 1.00 -21.34 30.42
CA GLN A 95 1.07 -19.91 30.76
C GLN A 95 1.03 -19.06 29.48
N PRO A 96 -0.05 -18.31 29.23
CA PRO A 96 -0.38 -17.81 27.88
C PRO A 96 0.48 -16.65 27.35
N ASP A 97 1.24 -15.91 28.17
CA ASP A 97 1.66 -14.56 27.75
C ASP A 97 3.18 -14.27 27.64
N SER A 98 4.11 -15.17 27.98
CA SER A 98 5.53 -14.76 28.06
C SER A 98 6.51 -15.32 27.02
N THR A 99 6.16 -16.34 26.22
CA THR A 99 7.16 -16.95 25.28
C THR A 99 6.57 -17.48 23.98
N VAL A 100 5.32 -17.16 23.65
CA VAL A 100 4.66 -17.75 22.48
C VAL A 100 5.12 -17.04 21.20
N GLU A 101 5.61 -17.82 20.24
CA GLU A 101 5.92 -17.35 18.89
C GLU A 101 4.69 -17.54 18.00
N PHE A 102 4.28 -16.44 17.36
CA PHE A 102 3.24 -16.45 16.34
C PHE A 102 3.91 -16.49 14.97
N SER A 103 3.24 -17.10 14.00
CA SER A 103 3.69 -17.16 12.61
C SER A 103 3.84 -15.78 11.98
N SER A 104 3.09 -14.78 12.49
CA SER A 104 3.20 -13.39 12.06
C SER A 104 3.00 -12.39 13.21
N PRO A 105 3.63 -11.20 13.12
CA PRO A 105 3.43 -10.13 14.09
C PRO A 105 2.00 -9.56 14.04
N GLU A 106 1.31 -9.59 12.90
CA GLU A 106 -0.09 -9.14 12.82
C GLU A 106 -1.03 -10.05 13.60
N ILE A 107 -0.81 -11.37 13.59
CA ILE A 107 -1.61 -12.33 14.36
C ILE A 107 -1.41 -12.08 15.86
N ARG A 108 -0.16 -11.87 16.30
CA ARG A 108 0.14 -11.48 17.69
C ARG A 108 -0.61 -10.21 18.08
N GLN A 109 -0.54 -9.16 17.27
CA GLN A 109 -1.21 -7.89 17.54
C GLN A 109 -2.73 -8.06 17.58
N ALA A 110 -3.32 -8.76 16.60
CA ALA A 110 -4.75 -9.04 16.55
C ALA A 110 -5.22 -9.81 17.80
N CYS A 111 -4.45 -10.81 18.23
CA CYS A 111 -4.70 -11.58 19.44
C CYS A 111 -4.63 -10.69 20.70
N GLN A 112 -3.65 -9.80 20.79
CA GLN A 112 -3.54 -8.85 21.91
C GLN A 112 -4.72 -7.88 21.98
N SER A 113 -5.22 -7.40 20.84
CA SER A 113 -6.39 -6.50 20.79
C SER A 113 -7.71 -7.15 21.26
N VAL A 114 -7.79 -8.47 21.33
CA VAL A 114 -8.94 -9.20 21.90
C VAL A 114 -8.68 -9.75 23.31
N GLY A 115 -7.62 -9.28 23.97
CA GLY A 115 -7.27 -9.68 25.35
C GLY A 115 -6.19 -10.76 25.45
N GLY A 116 -5.51 -11.08 24.36
CA GLY A 116 -4.39 -12.02 24.33
C GLY A 116 -4.80 -13.49 24.31
N LEU A 117 -3.81 -14.40 24.40
CA LEU A 117 -4.07 -15.85 24.44
C LEU A 117 -4.82 -16.25 25.70
N ARG A 118 -4.64 -15.50 26.80
CA ARG A 118 -5.37 -15.70 28.04
C ARG A 118 -6.88 -15.52 27.86
N ALA A 119 -7.30 -14.47 27.19
CA ALA A 119 -8.71 -14.24 26.92
C ALA A 119 -9.33 -15.38 26.10
N VAL A 120 -8.61 -15.93 25.13
CA VAL A 120 -9.08 -17.07 24.33
C VAL A 120 -9.10 -18.37 25.16
N PHE A 121 -8.13 -18.58 26.04
CA PHE A 121 -8.05 -19.75 26.92
C PHE A 121 -9.13 -19.76 28.00
N GLU A 122 -9.39 -18.62 28.64
CA GLU A 122 -10.37 -18.48 29.73
C GLU A 122 -11.80 -18.22 29.22
N CYS A 123 -11.99 -18.01 27.91
CA CYS A 123 -13.29 -17.72 27.32
C CYS A 123 -14.24 -18.91 27.43
N GLU A 124 -15.46 -18.64 27.89
CA GLU A 124 -16.57 -19.58 27.81
C GLU A 124 -16.94 -19.87 26.35
N THR A 125 -17.37 -21.10 26.07
CA THR A 125 -17.59 -21.59 24.69
C THR A 125 -18.62 -20.77 23.90
N ASP A 126 -19.60 -20.19 24.59
CA ASP A 126 -20.66 -19.34 24.03
C ASP A 126 -20.15 -17.95 23.61
N MET A 127 -19.07 -17.47 24.21
CA MET A 127 -18.43 -16.18 23.91
C MET A 127 -17.34 -16.29 22.83
N LEU A 128 -16.87 -17.50 22.52
CA LEU A 128 -15.86 -17.75 21.48
C LEU A 128 -16.23 -17.19 20.09
N PRO A 129 -17.49 -17.29 19.60
CA PRO A 129 -17.86 -16.67 18.31
C PRO A 129 -17.68 -15.15 18.30
N ALA A 130 -17.94 -14.48 19.42
CA ALA A 130 -17.77 -13.03 19.53
C ALA A 130 -16.28 -12.65 19.52
N ILE A 131 -15.45 -13.34 20.30
CA ILE A 131 -13.99 -13.12 20.30
C ILE A 131 -13.41 -13.42 18.91
N ARG A 132 -13.86 -14.49 18.26
CA ARG A 132 -13.45 -14.83 16.89
C ARG A 132 -13.80 -13.72 15.89
N ALA A 133 -15.00 -13.14 15.99
CA ALA A 133 -15.40 -12.03 15.13
C ALA A 133 -14.55 -10.77 15.39
N GLN A 134 -14.31 -10.44 16.66
CA GLN A 134 -13.45 -9.31 17.05
C GLN A 134 -12.00 -9.51 16.55
N PHE A 135 -11.46 -10.73 16.67
CA PHE A 135 -10.12 -11.07 16.18
C PHE A 135 -10.03 -10.89 14.67
N ARG A 136 -11.03 -11.38 13.91
CA ARG A 136 -11.10 -11.20 12.46
C ARG A 136 -11.08 -9.71 12.10
N ASP A 137 -11.89 -8.91 12.77
CA ASP A 137 -12.03 -7.49 12.47
C ASP A 137 -10.77 -6.69 12.87
N ALA A 138 -10.12 -7.07 13.98
CA ALA A 138 -8.83 -6.54 14.39
C ALA A 138 -7.73 -6.87 13.38
N LEU A 139 -7.63 -8.13 12.95
CA LEU A 139 -6.64 -8.58 11.97
C LEU A 139 -6.83 -7.88 10.62
N LYS A 140 -8.09 -7.70 10.17
CA LYS A 140 -8.42 -6.90 8.98
C LYS A 140 -7.94 -5.46 9.13
N THR A 141 -8.20 -4.83 10.28
CA THR A 141 -7.81 -3.44 10.56
C THR A 141 -6.30 -3.27 10.58
N ILE A 142 -5.56 -4.14 11.28
CA ILE A 142 -4.09 -4.09 11.37
C ILE A 142 -3.46 -4.23 9.99
N ARG A 143 -3.95 -5.18 9.18
CA ARG A 143 -3.44 -5.36 7.82
C ARG A 143 -3.72 -4.17 6.93
N ALA A 144 -4.92 -3.60 7.00
CA ALA A 144 -5.27 -2.38 6.27
C ALA A 144 -4.40 -1.19 6.71
N GLN A 145 -4.14 -1.03 8.01
CA GLN A 145 -3.26 0.01 8.54
C GLN A 145 -1.80 -0.18 8.08
N ASN A 146 -1.29 -1.40 8.10
CA ASN A 146 0.07 -1.70 7.63
C ASN A 146 0.20 -1.43 6.12
N GLN A 147 -0.83 -1.76 5.33
CA GLN A 147 -0.89 -1.39 3.91
C GLN A 147 -0.90 0.14 3.73
N ALA A 148 -1.78 0.85 4.44
CA ALA A 148 -1.87 2.31 4.37
C ALA A 148 -0.58 3.02 4.80
N ARG A 149 0.09 2.52 5.85
CA ARG A 149 1.36 3.07 6.33
C ARG A 149 2.48 2.90 5.30
N ASN A 150 2.51 1.74 4.62
CA ASN A 150 3.43 1.52 3.51
C ASN A 150 3.18 2.48 2.34
N ILE A 151 1.92 2.87 2.09
CA ILE A 151 1.57 3.86 1.07
C ILE A 151 1.99 5.27 1.50
N VAL A 152 1.63 5.70 2.71
CA VAL A 152 1.93 7.07 3.20
C VAL A 152 3.43 7.32 3.32
N GLN A 153 4.21 6.37 3.87
CA GLN A 153 5.66 6.51 3.95
C GLN A 153 6.30 6.70 2.58
N ARG A 154 5.75 6.09 1.53
CA ARG A 154 6.23 6.23 0.15
C ARG A 154 5.89 7.60 -0.43
N VAL A 155 4.70 8.14 -0.17
CA VAL A 155 4.27 9.47 -0.63
C VAL A 155 5.03 10.60 0.07
N THR A 156 5.42 10.43 1.33
CA THR A 156 6.16 11.45 2.10
C THR A 156 7.68 11.38 1.97
N THR A 157 8.25 10.45 1.18
CA THR A 157 9.67 10.56 0.82
C THR A 157 9.80 11.68 -0.22
N PRO A 158 10.34 12.87 0.11
CA PRO A 158 10.50 13.89 -0.90
C PRO A 158 11.50 13.38 -1.91
N ARG A 159 11.07 13.25 -3.16
CA ARG A 159 11.97 13.12 -4.30
C ARG A 159 12.72 14.45 -4.39
N VAL A 160 13.89 14.54 -3.74
CA VAL A 160 14.75 15.71 -3.85
C VAL A 160 15.35 15.67 -5.26
N GLU A 161 14.67 16.32 -6.20
CA GLU A 161 15.30 16.70 -7.46
C GLU A 161 16.23 17.88 -7.14
N LEU A 162 17.52 17.56 -6.98
CA LEU A 162 18.55 18.59 -6.88
C LEU A 162 18.63 19.33 -8.23
N PRO A 163 18.50 20.66 -8.24
CA PRO A 163 18.61 21.43 -9.47
C PRO A 163 20.07 21.43 -9.92
N GLY A 164 20.36 20.79 -11.06
CA GLY A 164 21.62 20.98 -11.78
C GLY A 164 22.55 19.77 -11.91
N MET A 165 22.07 18.54 -11.84
CA MET A 165 22.86 17.38 -12.26
C MET A 165 22.14 16.53 -13.31
N ASP A 166 22.82 16.33 -14.43
CA ASP A 166 22.36 15.60 -15.61
C ASP A 166 21.97 14.16 -15.26
N GLY A 167 20.70 13.94 -14.94
CA GLY A 167 19.87 12.74 -15.16
C GLY A 167 20.40 11.32 -14.99
N LYS A 168 21.59 11.04 -14.45
CA LYS A 168 22.18 9.68 -14.49
C LYS A 168 22.97 9.24 -13.25
N THR A 169 22.71 9.75 -12.07
CA THR A 169 23.33 9.17 -10.86
C THR A 169 22.35 9.04 -9.71
N ILE A 170 21.91 7.80 -9.47
CA ILE A 170 21.23 7.40 -8.24
C ILE A 170 22.31 7.13 -7.21
N ILE A 171 22.46 7.99 -6.21
CA ILE A 171 23.33 7.71 -5.06
C ILE A 171 22.51 6.90 -4.06
N GLN A 172 22.81 5.60 -3.94
CA GLN A 172 22.34 4.78 -2.83
C GLN A 172 23.09 5.21 -1.56
N LEU A 173 22.42 5.91 -0.65
CA LEU A 173 22.96 6.16 0.68
C LEU A 173 22.76 4.92 1.56
N LYS A 174 23.86 4.36 2.06
CA LYS A 174 23.82 3.30 3.08
C LYS A 174 23.40 3.87 4.44
N PRO A 175 22.77 3.07 5.32
CA PRO A 175 22.39 3.53 6.65
C PRO A 175 23.66 3.74 7.48
N GLY A 176 23.86 4.96 8.00
CA GLY A 176 24.92 5.27 8.97
C GLY A 176 25.83 6.47 8.66
N GLN A 177 25.69 7.17 7.53
CA GLN A 177 26.41 8.43 7.31
C GLN A 177 25.52 9.63 7.68
N ALA A 178 25.68 10.09 8.91
CA ALA A 178 25.26 11.41 9.34
C ALA A 178 26.27 12.45 8.82
N ASP A 179 25.77 13.42 8.05
CA ASP A 179 26.15 14.85 8.08
C ASP A 179 25.63 15.55 6.82
N ILE A 180 24.32 15.83 6.79
CA ILE A 180 23.73 16.81 5.85
C ILE A 180 22.73 17.72 6.58
N SER A 181 22.95 17.94 7.89
CA SER A 181 22.10 18.83 8.69
C SER A 181 22.36 20.31 8.39
N ASP A 182 23.59 20.69 8.02
CA ASP A 182 23.95 22.10 7.97
C ASP A 182 23.70 22.77 6.61
N GLU A 183 23.64 22.00 5.52
CA GLU A 183 23.47 22.54 4.17
C GLU A 183 21.98 22.66 3.76
N LEU A 184 21.10 21.85 4.36
CA LEU A 184 19.65 21.91 4.14
C LEU A 184 18.96 23.10 4.82
N HIS A 185 19.56 23.67 5.87
CA HIS A 185 19.01 24.84 6.55
C HIS A 185 19.25 26.17 5.80
N ARG A 186 20.11 26.21 4.77
CA ARG A 186 20.42 27.46 4.05
C ARG A 186 19.48 27.78 2.88
N THR A 187 18.67 26.84 2.40
CA THR A 187 17.91 27.03 1.14
C THR A 187 16.38 26.99 1.32
N ILE A 188 15.89 27.00 2.57
CA ILE A 188 14.46 27.24 2.83
C ILE A 188 14.33 28.71 3.22
N LYS A 189 13.93 29.57 2.28
CA LYS A 189 13.38 30.89 2.62
C LYS A 189 12.03 30.68 3.29
N VAL A 190 12.05 30.46 4.60
CA VAL A 190 10.85 30.52 5.45
C VAL A 190 10.43 31.99 5.47
N LEU A 191 9.31 32.31 4.80
CA LEU A 191 8.66 33.61 4.97
C LEU A 191 8.12 33.68 6.40
N PRO A 192 8.34 34.80 7.12
CA PRO A 192 7.86 34.93 8.49
C PRO A 192 6.33 34.81 8.55
N GLU A 193 5.85 34.16 9.61
CA GLU A 193 4.43 34.01 9.87
C GLU A 193 3.74 35.39 10.02
N PRO A 194 2.49 35.54 9.57
CA PRO A 194 1.80 36.81 9.68
C PRO A 194 1.50 37.14 11.15
N GLU A 195 2.08 38.24 11.66
CA GLU A 195 1.94 38.68 13.06
C GLU A 195 0.49 38.90 13.50
N ASP A 196 -0.42 39.15 12.54
CA ASP A 196 -1.82 39.49 12.81
C ASP A 196 -2.77 38.27 12.79
N GLY A 197 -2.24 37.05 12.60
CA GLY A 197 -3.05 35.82 12.56
C GLY A 197 -4.01 35.71 11.37
N ASN A 198 -3.92 36.60 10.39
CA ASN A 198 -4.79 36.59 9.21
C ASN A 198 -4.29 35.62 8.13
N TRP A 199 -4.50 34.32 8.39
CA TRP A 199 -4.10 33.22 7.51
C TRP A 199 -4.75 33.27 6.12
N HIS A 200 -5.88 33.97 5.97
CA HIS A 200 -6.57 34.08 4.68
C HIS A 200 -5.85 35.01 3.70
N ALA A 201 -5.32 36.14 4.18
CA ALA A 201 -4.49 37.02 3.36
C ALA A 201 -3.14 36.35 2.98
N TYR A 202 -2.56 35.59 3.92
CA TYR A 202 -1.33 34.83 3.68
C TYR A 202 -1.49 33.74 2.62
N ALA A 203 -2.57 32.95 2.70
CA ALA A 203 -2.88 31.92 1.70
C ALA A 203 -3.18 32.52 0.31
N LYS A 204 -3.75 33.73 0.25
CA LYS A 204 -3.99 34.45 -1.00
C LYS A 204 -2.69 34.94 -1.63
N ALA A 205 -1.78 35.52 -0.85
CA ALA A 205 -0.45 35.93 -1.32
C ALA A 205 0.42 34.75 -1.79
N GLN A 206 0.32 33.60 -1.11
CA GLN A 206 0.95 32.33 -1.52
C GLN A 206 0.46 31.84 -2.90
N ARG A 207 -0.85 31.98 -3.18
CA ARG A 207 -1.42 31.63 -4.49
C ARG A 207 -1.01 32.59 -5.61
N GLU A 208 -0.83 33.88 -5.31
CA GLU A 208 -0.40 34.89 -6.29
C GLU A 208 1.10 34.84 -6.59
N GLN A 209 1.92 34.25 -5.70
CA GLN A 209 3.36 34.01 -5.91
C GLN A 209 3.69 32.64 -6.52
N ALA A 210 2.71 31.75 -6.68
CA ALA A 210 2.92 30.50 -7.39
C ALA A 210 3.24 30.80 -8.87
N PRO A 211 4.33 30.25 -9.45
CA PRO A 211 4.69 30.52 -10.83
C PRO A 211 3.54 30.05 -11.73
N VAL A 212 2.87 30.98 -12.40
CA VAL A 212 1.89 30.66 -13.44
C VAL A 212 2.65 29.94 -14.55
N VAL A 213 2.39 28.64 -14.69
CA VAL A 213 2.87 27.87 -15.84
C VAL A 213 2.18 28.47 -17.07
N ASP A 214 2.93 29.24 -17.83
CA ASP A 214 2.49 29.85 -19.09
C ASP A 214 2.30 28.73 -20.12
N PHE A 215 1.09 28.17 -20.14
CA PHE A 215 0.70 27.08 -21.03
C PHE A 215 0.87 27.42 -22.51
N ALA A 216 0.86 28.71 -22.87
CA ALA A 216 1.14 29.15 -24.24
C ALA A 216 2.61 28.90 -24.64
N LYS A 217 3.56 29.07 -23.71
CA LYS A 217 4.97 28.70 -23.92
C LYS A 217 5.19 27.20 -24.00
N LEU A 218 4.39 26.41 -23.27
CA LEU A 218 4.50 24.95 -23.29
C LEU A 218 3.99 24.36 -24.62
N MET A 219 2.96 24.95 -25.22
CA MET A 219 2.42 24.53 -26.52
C MET A 219 3.28 24.99 -27.70
N ALA A 220 3.97 26.14 -27.59
CA ALA A 220 4.87 26.62 -28.64
C ALA A 220 6.13 25.76 -28.83
N ARG A 221 6.54 24.97 -27.82
CA ARG A 221 7.68 24.03 -27.91
C ARG A 221 7.36 22.70 -28.58
N ARG A 222 6.11 22.45 -28.95
CA ARG A 222 5.67 21.19 -29.59
C ARG A 222 5.56 21.28 -31.12
N ALA A 223 5.98 22.41 -31.71
CA ALA A 223 5.88 22.67 -33.15
C ALA A 223 7.24 22.93 -33.84
N LEU A 224 8.35 22.50 -33.25
CA LEU A 224 9.67 22.43 -33.91
C LEU A 224 10.16 20.99 -33.93
#